data_AF-A0A842Y3Z6-F1
#
_entry.id   AF-A0A842Y3Z6-F1
#
_cell.length_a   1.000
_cell.length_b   1.000
_cell.length_c   1.000
_cell.angle_alpha   90.00
_cell.angle_beta   90.00
_cell.angle_gamma   90.00
#
_symmetry.space_group_name_H-M   'P 1'
#
loop_
_entity.id
_entity.type
_entity.pdbx_description
1 polymer ?
#
loop_
_entity_poly.entity_id
_entity_poly.type
_entity_poly.pdbx_seq_one_letter_code
_entity_poly.pdbx_strand_id
1 'polypeptide(L)'
;MAEFNVQKKRERINVFKIGKGYVLKYFFDDKEIFKSLVDYYNSQTYQFEMKSVGARNKVMKYLEMKAGFDVYIVEDPTDFMVKVSKDKKYSAILKNSVDYQETKDLRIFIMKDMAAVEEAISLGAEKYEG
;
A
#
# COMPACT_ATOMS: atom_id res chain seq x y z
N MET A 1 -7.32 13.76 39.21
CA MET A 1 -6.93 12.60 38.38
C MET A 1 -7.25 12.99 36.94
N ALA A 2 -6.24 13.37 36.15
CA ALA A 2 -6.46 13.71 34.75
C ALA A 2 -6.56 12.40 33.95
N GLU A 3 -7.71 12.16 33.33
CA GLU A 3 -7.85 11.09 32.34
C GLU A 3 -6.98 11.44 31.14
N PHE A 4 -5.84 10.77 31.00
CA PHE A 4 -5.08 10.80 29.77
C PHE A 4 -5.92 10.11 28.70
N ASN A 5 -6.62 10.90 27.90
CA ASN A 5 -7.30 10.43 26.69
C ASN A 5 -6.23 10.02 25.68
N VAL A 6 -5.73 8.79 25.79
CA VAL A 6 -4.86 8.18 24.78
C VAL A 6 -5.74 7.94 23.57
N GLN A 7 -5.81 8.90 22.66
CA GLN A 7 -6.37 8.68 21.33
C GLN A 7 -5.64 7.47 20.74
N LYS A 8 -6.37 6.37 20.55
CA LYS A 8 -5.85 5.15 19.94
C LYS A 8 -5.26 5.55 18.59
N LYS A 9 -3.95 5.32 18.41
CA LYS A 9 -3.24 5.65 17.17
C LYS A 9 -3.98 4.97 16.01
N ARG A 10 -4.51 5.76 15.09
CA ARG A 10 -5.17 5.25 13.89
C ARG A 10 -4.11 4.60 13.00
N GLU A 11 -4.50 3.52 12.35
CA GLU A 11 -3.61 2.83 11.43
C GLU A 11 -3.52 3.62 10.12
N ARG A 12 -2.33 3.62 9.51
CA ARG A 12 -2.04 4.40 8.31
C ARG A 12 -2.20 3.55 7.06
N ILE A 13 -2.89 4.07 6.04
CA ILE A 13 -2.97 3.50 4.69
C ILE A 13 -2.37 4.50 3.69
N ASN A 14 -1.47 4.03 2.83
CA ASN A 14 -0.95 4.81 1.72
C ASN A 14 -1.71 4.50 0.44
N VAL A 15 -2.07 5.54 -0.30
CA VAL A 15 -2.69 5.47 -1.63
C VAL A 15 -1.69 6.01 -2.63
N PHE A 16 -1.14 5.14 -3.46
CA PHE A 16 -0.09 5.47 -4.41
C PHE A 16 -0.67 5.96 -5.73
N LYS A 17 -0.13 7.05 -6.26
CA LYS A 17 -0.37 7.48 -7.64
C LYS A 17 0.47 6.62 -8.58
N ILE A 18 -0.16 5.66 -9.26
CA ILE A 18 0.51 4.78 -10.21
C ILE A 18 -0.07 5.02 -11.61
N GLY A 19 0.78 5.44 -12.55
CA GLY A 19 0.36 5.83 -13.89
C GLY A 19 -0.79 6.83 -13.87
N LYS A 20 -1.91 6.48 -14.51
CA LYS A 20 -3.12 7.33 -14.55
C LYS A 20 -4.06 7.10 -13.36
N GLY A 21 -3.89 6.03 -12.59
CA GLY A 21 -4.78 5.62 -11.52
C GLY A 21 -4.25 5.91 -10.12
N TYR A 22 -4.88 5.30 -9.13
CA TYR A 22 -4.46 5.26 -7.74
C TYR A 22 -4.63 3.85 -7.21
N VAL A 23 -3.68 3.39 -6.39
CA VAL A 23 -3.64 2.01 -5.89
C VAL A 23 -3.40 2.04 -4.38
N LEU A 24 -4.11 1.21 -3.64
CA LEU A 24 -3.75 0.87 -2.27
C LEU A 24 -3.84 -0.64 -2.08
N LYS A 25 -2.97 -1.18 -1.22
CA LYS A 25 -2.97 -2.59 -0.84
C LYS A 25 -3.11 -2.70 0.65
N TYR A 26 -4.23 -3.25 1.09
CA TYR A 26 -4.52 -3.42 2.50
C TYR A 26 -5.45 -4.61 2.70
N PHE A 27 -5.22 -5.36 3.79
CA PHE A 27 -6.07 -6.46 4.19
C PHE A 27 -6.99 -5.99 5.32
N PHE A 28 -8.28 -5.86 5.04
CA PHE A 28 -9.25 -5.45 6.04
C PHE A 28 -9.77 -6.67 6.82
N ASP A 29 -9.49 -6.72 8.12
CA ASP A 29 -10.06 -7.73 9.02
C ASP A 29 -11.59 -7.58 9.15
N ASP A 30 -12.08 -6.33 9.10
CA ASP A 30 -13.50 -6.02 9.08
C ASP A 30 -14.10 -6.22 7.68
N LYS A 31 -14.96 -7.23 7.58
CA LYS A 31 -15.65 -7.59 6.34
C LYS A 31 -16.57 -6.48 5.82
N GLU A 32 -17.12 -5.63 6.68
CA GLU A 32 -18.00 -4.54 6.26
C GLU A 32 -17.21 -3.39 5.60
N ILE A 33 -15.98 -3.15 6.06
CA ILE A 33 -15.05 -2.23 5.38
C ILE A 33 -14.72 -2.77 3.99
N PHE A 34 -14.37 -4.06 3.87
CA PHE A 34 -14.08 -4.68 2.58
C PHE A 34 -15.28 -4.61 1.63
N LYS A 35 -16.47 -5.02 2.07
CA LYS A 35 -17.70 -5.00 1.24
C LYS A 35 -18.01 -3.60 0.73
N SER A 36 -17.81 -2.58 1.54
CA SER A 36 -18.07 -1.18 1.15
C SER A 36 -17.11 -0.65 0.09
N LEU A 37 -15.97 -1.31 -0.12
CA LEU A 37 -14.93 -0.95 -1.08
C LEU A 37 -14.78 -1.97 -2.21
N VAL A 38 -15.63 -3.01 -2.27
CA VAL A 38 -15.46 -4.16 -3.17
C VAL A 38 -15.47 -3.77 -4.65
N ASP A 39 -16.21 -2.72 -5.02
CA ASP A 39 -16.26 -2.21 -6.40
C ASP A 39 -14.91 -1.68 -6.90
N TYR A 40 -13.99 -1.37 -5.99
CA TYR A 40 -12.63 -0.94 -6.30
C TYR A 40 -11.61 -2.08 -6.17
N TYR A 41 -12.00 -3.26 -5.71
CA TYR A 41 -11.08 -4.36 -5.45
C TYR A 41 -10.80 -5.18 -6.72
N ASN A 42 -9.52 -5.35 -7.03
CA ASN A 42 -9.04 -6.24 -8.09
C ASN A 42 -8.55 -7.55 -7.47
N SER A 43 -9.27 -8.63 -7.74
CA SER A 43 -8.96 -9.98 -7.22
C SER A 43 -7.75 -10.64 -7.88
N GLN A 44 -7.29 -10.15 -9.04
CA GLN A 44 -6.09 -10.68 -9.69
C GLN A 44 -4.81 -10.12 -9.06
N THR A 45 -4.83 -8.84 -8.68
CA THR A 45 -3.67 -8.14 -8.08
C THR A 45 -3.74 -8.07 -6.56
N TYR A 46 -4.90 -8.38 -5.96
CA TYR A 46 -5.19 -8.28 -4.53
C TYR A 46 -5.00 -6.86 -4.00
N GLN A 47 -5.48 -5.88 -4.77
CA GLN A 47 -5.31 -4.44 -4.52
C GLN A 47 -6.62 -3.72 -4.77
N PHE A 48 -6.77 -2.53 -4.21
CA PHE A 48 -7.85 -1.62 -4.57
C PHE A 48 -7.35 -0.60 -5.58
N GLU A 49 -8.05 -0.47 -6.70
CA GLU A 49 -7.69 0.37 -7.84
C GLU A 49 -8.77 1.43 -8.10
N MET A 50 -8.36 2.70 -8.04
CA MET A 50 -9.24 3.82 -8.34
C MET A 50 -8.78 4.52 -9.62
N LYS A 51 -9.59 4.41 -10.67
CA LYS A 51 -9.28 4.94 -12.01
C LYS A 51 -9.48 6.46 -12.15
N SER A 52 -10.04 7.13 -11.14
CA SER A 52 -10.30 8.57 -11.18
C SER A 52 -10.09 9.24 -9.82
N VAL A 53 -9.85 10.56 -9.86
CA VAL A 53 -9.77 11.43 -8.68
C VAL A 53 -11.03 11.34 -7.83
N GLY A 54 -12.21 11.28 -8.46
CA GLY A 54 -13.49 11.15 -7.78
C GLY A 54 -13.65 9.80 -7.06
N ALA A 55 -13.27 8.70 -7.70
CA ALA A 55 -13.27 7.37 -7.08
C ALA A 55 -12.33 7.33 -5.86
N ARG A 56 -11.09 7.81 -6.01
CA ARG A 56 -10.12 7.88 -4.92
C ARG A 56 -10.62 8.75 -3.75
N ASN A 57 -11.28 9.88 -4.01
CA ASN A 57 -11.88 10.71 -2.96
C ASN A 57 -12.95 9.95 -2.15
N LYS A 58 -13.81 9.19 -2.82
CA LYS A 58 -14.85 8.39 -2.16
C LYS A 58 -14.23 7.34 -1.24
N VAL A 59 -13.23 6.62 -1.73
CA VAL A 59 -12.52 5.58 -0.96
C VAL A 59 -11.82 6.19 0.25
N MET A 60 -11.03 7.26 0.07
CA MET A 60 -10.33 7.93 1.18
C MET A 60 -11.30 8.44 2.25
N LYS A 61 -12.37 9.14 1.83
CA LYS A 61 -13.38 9.65 2.75
C LYS A 61 -14.04 8.53 3.56
N TYR A 62 -14.33 7.39 2.94
CA TYR A 62 -14.86 6.23 3.64
C TYR A 62 -13.85 5.69 4.67
N LEU A 63 -12.60 5.50 4.26
CA LEU A 63 -11.54 4.99 5.13
C LEU A 63 -11.30 5.89 6.35
N GLU A 64 -11.27 7.21 6.16
CA GLU A 64 -11.01 8.17 7.23
C GLU A 64 -12.21 8.36 8.17
N MET A 65 -13.40 8.53 7.60
CA MET A 65 -14.59 8.93 8.39
C MET A 65 -15.38 7.75 8.94
N LYS A 66 -15.32 6.58 8.29
CA LYS A 66 -16.12 5.40 8.67
C LYS A 66 -15.26 4.27 9.22
N ALA A 67 -14.12 4.01 8.58
CA ALA A 67 -13.25 2.90 8.96
C ALA A 67 -12.16 3.29 9.99
N GLY A 68 -11.92 4.59 10.21
CA GLY A 68 -11.03 5.07 11.26
C GLY A 68 -9.54 4.97 10.93
N PHE A 69 -9.17 4.95 9.65
CA PHE A 69 -7.78 4.98 9.19
C PHE A 69 -7.29 6.41 8.97
N ASP A 70 -5.98 6.62 9.02
CA ASP A 70 -5.33 7.81 8.48
C ASP A 70 -4.84 7.50 7.07
N VAL A 71 -5.28 8.27 6.07
CA VAL A 71 -5.01 7.96 4.65
C VAL A 71 -4.15 9.04 4.01
N TYR A 72 -3.09 8.63 3.34
CA TYR A 72 -2.14 9.55 2.70
C TYR A 72 -1.98 9.22 1.22
N ILE A 73 -1.98 10.27 0.39
CA ILE A 73 -1.64 10.13 -1.03
C ILE A 73 -0.12 10.19 -1.16
N VAL A 74 0.45 9.21 -1.86
CA VAL A 74 1.86 9.15 -2.20
C VAL A 74 1.97 9.35 -3.71
N GLU A 75 2.43 10.54 -4.13
CA GLU A 75 2.66 10.85 -5.54
C GLU A 75 4.04 10.44 -6.01
N ASP A 76 5.05 10.61 -5.14
CA ASP A 76 6.41 10.12 -5.35
C ASP A 76 6.64 8.86 -4.50
N PRO A 77 6.76 7.67 -5.11
CA PRO A 77 6.92 6.42 -4.38
C PRO A 77 8.37 6.11 -3.99
N THR A 78 9.35 6.96 -4.31
CA THR A 78 10.80 6.68 -4.16
C THR A 78 11.15 6.07 -2.80
N ASP A 79 10.61 6.61 -1.70
CA ASP A 79 10.90 6.11 -0.35
C ASP A 79 10.42 4.69 -0.07
N PHE A 80 9.44 4.22 -0.84
CA PHE A 80 8.82 2.92 -0.75
C PHE A 80 9.40 1.91 -1.76
N MET A 81 10.40 2.31 -2.55
CA MET A 81 10.96 1.46 -3.60
C MET A 81 12.08 0.57 -3.07
N VAL A 82 12.01 -0.72 -3.37
CA VAL A 82 13.06 -1.70 -3.08
C VAL A 82 13.39 -2.51 -4.33
N LYS A 83 14.63 -2.99 -4.43
CA LYS A 83 15.11 -3.87 -5.49
C LYS A 83 15.58 -5.20 -4.93
N VAL A 84 15.45 -6.26 -5.71
CA VAL A 84 15.99 -7.59 -5.39
C VAL A 84 16.47 -8.27 -6.67
N SER A 85 17.56 -9.03 -6.59
CA SER A 85 18.04 -9.86 -7.72
C SER A 85 16.96 -10.85 -8.18
N LYS A 86 16.92 -11.12 -9.48
CA LYS A 86 15.97 -12.08 -10.06
C LYS A 86 16.14 -13.51 -9.56
N ASP A 87 17.32 -13.86 -9.07
CA ASP A 87 17.63 -15.21 -8.57
C ASP A 87 17.12 -15.46 -7.16
N LYS A 88 16.71 -14.39 -6.45
CA LYS A 88 16.16 -14.50 -5.09
C LYS A 88 14.65 -14.74 -5.13
N LYS A 89 14.17 -15.50 -4.15
CA LYS A 89 12.73 -15.63 -3.88
C LYS A 89 12.17 -14.27 -3.47
N TYR A 90 11.05 -13.88 -4.08
CA TYR A 90 10.45 -12.55 -3.91
C TYR A 90 8.96 -12.59 -3.58
N SER A 91 8.36 -13.79 -3.41
CA SER A 91 6.90 -13.93 -3.20
C SER A 91 6.40 -13.19 -1.96
N ALA A 92 7.18 -13.19 -0.86
CA ALA A 92 6.87 -12.43 0.34
C ALA A 92 6.92 -10.91 0.10
N ILE A 93 7.90 -10.43 -0.68
CA ILE A 93 8.02 -9.02 -1.08
C ILE A 93 6.83 -8.62 -1.95
N LEU A 94 6.50 -9.42 -2.97
CA LEU A 94 5.36 -9.19 -3.87
C LEU A 94 4.03 -9.12 -3.11
N LYS A 95 3.85 -9.94 -2.06
CA LYS A 95 2.64 -9.93 -1.24
C LYS A 95 2.40 -8.56 -0.60
N ASN A 96 3.45 -7.81 -0.29
CA ASN A 96 3.37 -6.49 0.32
C ASN A 96 3.64 -5.32 -0.65
N SER A 97 3.74 -5.57 -1.95
CA SER A 97 3.92 -4.52 -2.97
C SER A 97 2.60 -4.09 -3.62
N VAL A 98 2.50 -2.80 -3.95
CA VAL A 98 1.41 -2.19 -4.73
C VAL A 98 1.71 -2.21 -6.22
N ASP A 99 2.98 -2.25 -6.61
CA ASP A 99 3.39 -2.40 -8.00
C ASP A 99 4.79 -3.02 -8.07
N TYR A 100 5.18 -3.52 -9.24
CA TYR A 100 6.54 -3.97 -9.50
C TYR A 100 6.89 -3.91 -10.99
N GLN A 101 8.17 -3.74 -11.25
CA GLN A 101 8.75 -3.84 -12.59
C GLN A 101 9.94 -4.78 -12.58
N GLU A 102 10.19 -5.43 -13.71
CA GLU A 102 11.38 -6.25 -13.91
C GLU A 102 12.33 -5.60 -14.91
N THR A 103 13.62 -5.60 -14.59
CA THR A 103 14.69 -5.26 -15.54
C THR A 103 15.39 -6.53 -16.02
N LYS A 104 16.58 -6.45 -16.62
CA LYS A 104 17.34 -7.65 -17.00
C LYS A 104 17.72 -8.50 -15.78
N ASP A 105 18.24 -7.85 -14.74
CA ASP A 105 18.86 -8.54 -13.60
C ASP A 105 18.11 -8.34 -12.27
N LEU A 106 17.18 -7.37 -12.22
CA LEU A 106 16.51 -6.95 -10.99
C LEU A 106 14.99 -7.02 -11.11
N ARG A 107 14.35 -7.09 -9.94
CA ARG A 107 12.95 -6.75 -9.72
C ARG A 107 12.90 -5.54 -8.80
N ILE A 108 12.12 -4.54 -9.18
CA ILE A 108 11.92 -3.32 -8.39
C ILE A 108 10.46 -3.30 -7.96
N PHE A 109 10.22 -3.16 -6.67
CA PHE A 109 8.89 -3.16 -6.05
C PHE A 109 8.60 -1.81 -5.44
N ILE A 110 7.34 -1.38 -5.52
CA ILE A 110 6.80 -0.30 -4.70
C ILE A 110 6.06 -0.95 -3.53
N MET A 111 6.54 -0.76 -2.31
CA MET A 111 5.98 -1.36 -1.10
C MET A 111 4.77 -0.57 -0.59
N LYS A 112 3.81 -1.24 0.05
CA LYS A 112 2.56 -0.62 0.53
C LYS A 112 2.76 0.40 1.67
N ASP A 113 3.82 0.23 2.47
CA ASP A 113 4.19 1.08 3.59
C ASP A 113 5.67 0.89 3.97
N MET A 114 6.18 1.68 4.93
CA MET A 114 7.57 1.61 5.39
C MET A 114 7.88 0.32 6.15
N ALA A 115 6.91 -0.27 6.85
CA ALA A 115 7.14 -1.55 7.53
C ALA A 115 7.38 -2.66 6.50
N ALA A 116 6.68 -2.62 5.37
CA ALA A 116 6.91 -3.51 4.24
C ALA A 116 8.26 -3.27 3.54
N VAL A 117 8.75 -2.02 3.50
CA VAL A 117 10.13 -1.72 3.04
C VAL A 117 11.15 -2.40 3.94
N GLU A 118 11.04 -2.22 5.26
CA GLU A 118 11.93 -2.82 6.26
C GLU A 118 11.88 -4.35 6.20
N GLU A 119 10.68 -4.93 6.10
CA GLU A 119 10.49 -6.37 5.92
C GLU A 119 11.18 -6.86 4.64
N ALA A 120 10.99 -6.18 3.51
CA ALA A 120 11.64 -6.55 2.25
C ALA A 120 13.17 -6.51 2.34
N ILE A 121 13.73 -5.50 3.01
CA ILE A 121 15.18 -5.39 3.27
C ILE A 121 15.66 -6.57 4.11
N SER A 122 14.92 -6.95 5.16
CA SER A 122 15.23 -8.13 5.98
C SER A 122 15.23 -9.44 5.19
N LEU A 123 14.45 -9.49 4.10
CA LEU A 123 14.37 -10.63 3.16
C LEU A 123 15.43 -10.56 2.05
N GLY A 124 16.36 -9.61 2.12
CA GLY A 124 17.50 -9.47 1.21
C GLY A 124 17.23 -8.62 -0.03
N ALA A 125 16.20 -7.76 0.02
CA ALA A 125 16.08 -6.62 -0.88
C ALA A 125 16.98 -5.46 -0.42
N GLU A 126 17.16 -4.48 -1.29
CA GLU A 126 17.89 -3.23 -1.03
C GLU A 126 16.98 -2.05 -1.37
N LYS A 127 17.19 -0.88 -0.75
CA LYS A 127 16.47 0.32 -1.16
C LYS A 127 16.84 0.68 -2.60
N TYR A 128 15.85 1.09 -3.39
CA TYR A 128 16.04 1.51 -4.77
C TYR A 128 16.09 3.03 -4.82
N GLU A 129 17.24 3.59 -5.19
CA GLU A 129 17.49 5.04 -5.16
C GLU A 129 17.30 5.73 -6.53
N GLY A 130 16.99 4.99 -7.59
CA GLY A 130 16.79 5.54 -8.94
C GLY A 130 18.08 5.75 -9.70
#